data_AF-A0A699ZEJ6-F1
#
_entry.id   AF-A0A699ZEJ6-F1
#
_cell.length_a   1.000
_cell.length_b   1.000
_cell.length_c   1.000
_cell.angle_alpha   90.00
_cell.angle_beta   90.00
_cell.angle_gamma   90.00
#
_symmetry.space_group_name_H-M   'P 1'
#
loop_
_entity.id
_entity.type
_entity.pdbx_description
1 polymer ?
#
loop_
_entity_poly.entity_id
_entity_poly.type
_entity_poly.pdbx_seq_one_letter_code
_entity_poly.pdbx_strand_id
1 'polypeptide(L)'
;MLGTSRGGANVKDIVKRIDLWGLNMVFVVGGNGGNAAANAISEECAAQGVVCSVIGVPKSIDNDILLVDRCFGFETAVEEAQRALMAAKDLLAGHKGTDASGNPILADIGPFLRSGFKKYFKGEADIKYIDPTYMIRAIPTTANDRVYCTVLGQGAVHAAFAGYTDITVGLINTHYVYLPISTVIQAPRRVNPKGRRWNRLLTSINQPEFV
;
A
#
# COMPACT_ATOMS: atom_id res chain seq x y z
N MET A 1 9.17 -17.58 4.35
CA MET A 1 8.64 -16.20 4.48
C MET A 1 7.53 -16.21 5.51
N LEU A 2 7.28 -15.09 6.20
CA LEU A 2 6.36 -15.03 7.36
C LEU A 2 4.86 -15.08 7.01
N GLY A 3 4.50 -14.87 5.73
CA GLY A 3 3.10 -14.77 5.30
C GLY A 3 2.45 -13.44 5.66
N THR A 4 1.21 -13.25 5.23
CA THR A 4 0.38 -12.07 5.55
C THR A 4 -1.09 -12.50 5.64
N SER A 5 -1.83 -12.00 6.62
CA SER A 5 -3.28 -12.19 6.73
C SER A 5 -4.05 -10.90 6.49
N ARG A 6 -5.37 -11.03 6.33
CA ARG A 6 -6.37 -9.96 6.33
C ARG A 6 -7.34 -10.24 7.48
N GLY A 7 -7.82 -9.20 8.14
CA GLY A 7 -8.62 -9.30 9.36
C GLY A 7 -8.27 -8.23 10.38
N GLY A 8 -9.23 -7.87 11.23
CA GLY A 8 -8.94 -7.11 12.45
C GLY A 8 -8.13 -7.96 13.44
N ALA A 9 -7.28 -7.32 14.24
CA ALA A 9 -6.42 -8.00 15.19
C ALA A 9 -6.83 -7.68 16.64
N ASN A 10 -6.87 -8.68 17.52
CA ASN A 10 -7.08 -8.43 18.94
C ASN A 10 -5.78 -7.87 19.55
N VAL A 11 -5.71 -6.55 19.66
CA VAL A 11 -4.54 -5.81 20.17
C VAL A 11 -4.14 -6.29 21.57
N LYS A 12 -5.11 -6.57 22.45
CA LYS A 12 -4.84 -7.06 23.82
C LYS A 12 -4.18 -8.42 23.83
N ASP A 13 -4.62 -9.34 22.97
CA ASP A 13 -3.98 -10.65 22.81
C ASP A 13 -2.60 -10.56 22.14
N ILE A 14 -2.34 -9.51 21.35
CA ILE A 14 -1.02 -9.25 20.78
C ILE A 14 -0.07 -8.74 21.87
N VAL A 15 -0.45 -7.69 22.61
CA VAL A 15 0.37 -7.13 23.70
C VAL A 15 0.67 -8.17 24.78
N LYS A 16 -0.33 -9.00 25.15
CA LYS A 16 -0.13 -10.13 26.05
C LYS A 16 0.90 -11.15 25.54
N ARG A 17 0.99 -11.39 24.23
CA ARG A 17 2.01 -12.28 23.63
C ARG A 17 3.38 -11.61 23.52
N ILE A 18 3.42 -10.31 23.24
CA ILE A 18 4.65 -9.50 23.25
C ILE A 18 5.32 -9.60 24.63
N ASP A 19 4.55 -9.39 25.70
CA ASP A 19 5.01 -9.50 27.08
C ASP A 19 5.43 -10.94 27.45
N LEU A 20 4.56 -11.92 27.22
CA LEU A 20 4.80 -13.33 27.56
C LEU A 20 6.01 -13.93 26.82
N TRP A 21 6.36 -13.43 25.63
CA TRP A 21 7.54 -13.83 24.86
C TRP A 21 8.75 -12.92 25.08
N GLY A 22 8.65 -11.87 25.89
CA GLY A 22 9.75 -10.92 26.15
C GLY A 22 10.19 -10.14 24.91
N LEU A 23 9.29 -9.84 23.98
CA LEU A 23 9.62 -9.13 22.74
C LEU A 23 9.80 -7.62 23.00
N ASN A 24 11.05 -7.15 22.92
CA ASN A 24 11.36 -5.72 23.13
C ASN A 24 11.19 -4.84 21.88
N MET A 25 11.05 -5.45 20.69
CA MET A 25 10.94 -4.72 19.41
C MET A 25 9.96 -5.44 18.48
N VAL A 26 8.98 -4.72 17.94
CA VAL A 26 7.97 -5.22 17.00
C VAL A 26 7.90 -4.30 15.78
N PHE A 27 8.15 -4.87 14.60
CA PHE A 27 8.11 -4.16 13.33
C PHE A 27 6.85 -4.53 12.55
N VAL A 28 5.95 -3.56 12.35
CA VAL A 28 4.66 -3.77 11.67
C VAL A 28 4.73 -3.29 10.23
N VAL A 29 4.95 -4.23 9.31
CA VAL A 29 5.10 -3.95 7.87
C VAL A 29 3.73 -3.98 7.19
N GLY A 30 3.17 -2.82 6.84
CA GLY A 30 1.81 -2.74 6.34
C GLY A 30 1.42 -1.41 5.69
N GLY A 31 0.23 -1.37 5.07
CA GLY A 31 -0.36 -0.13 4.55
C GLY A 31 -0.98 0.71 5.66
N ASN A 32 -1.94 1.58 5.32
CA ASN A 32 -2.65 2.43 6.28
C ASN A 32 -3.21 1.64 7.49
N GLY A 33 -3.95 0.55 7.26
CA GLY A 33 -4.46 -0.30 8.34
C GLY A 33 -3.39 -1.05 9.16
N GLY A 34 -2.22 -1.33 8.56
CA GLY A 34 -1.10 -1.93 9.29
C GLY A 34 -0.39 -0.94 10.19
N ASN A 35 -0.23 0.31 9.73
CA ASN A 35 0.28 1.39 10.58
C ASN A 35 -0.73 1.73 11.69
N ALA A 36 -2.04 1.76 11.40
CA ALA A 36 -3.05 1.95 12.44
C ALA A 36 -3.01 0.84 13.52
N ALA A 37 -2.81 -0.42 13.12
CA ALA A 37 -2.58 -1.52 14.08
C ALA A 37 -1.29 -1.32 14.89
N ALA A 38 -0.22 -0.82 14.28
CA ALA A 38 1.05 -0.53 14.98
C ALA A 38 0.89 0.54 16.07
N ASN A 39 0.20 1.63 15.76
CA ASN A 39 -0.14 2.68 16.73
C ASN A 39 -0.99 2.12 17.88
N ALA A 40 -2.07 1.38 17.58
CA ALA A 40 -2.89 0.75 18.60
C ALA A 40 -2.12 -0.26 19.50
N ILE A 41 -1.17 -1.02 18.94
CA ILE A 41 -0.29 -1.92 19.72
C ILE A 41 0.66 -1.10 20.61
N SER A 42 1.22 0.01 20.10
CA SER A 42 2.09 0.89 20.90
C SER A 42 1.33 1.54 22.07
N GLU A 43 0.10 1.99 21.84
CA GLU A 43 -0.77 2.58 22.87
C GLU A 43 -1.16 1.55 23.95
N GLU A 44 -1.54 0.33 23.56
CA GLU A 44 -1.88 -0.74 24.51
C GLU A 44 -0.63 -1.26 25.26
N CYS A 45 0.55 -1.33 24.62
CA CYS A 45 1.82 -1.60 25.31
C CYS A 45 2.09 -0.55 26.39
N ALA A 46 1.94 0.74 26.08
CA ALA A 46 2.11 1.82 27.05
C ALA A 46 1.07 1.75 28.18
N ALA A 47 -0.20 1.45 27.87
CA ALA A 47 -1.27 1.32 28.85
C ALA A 47 -1.09 0.13 29.81
N GLN A 48 -0.48 -0.97 29.35
CA GLN A 48 -0.18 -2.15 30.18
C GLN A 48 1.23 -2.12 30.81
N GLY A 49 2.07 -1.12 30.52
CA GLY A 49 3.45 -1.05 31.01
C GLY A 49 4.42 -2.05 30.36
N VAL A 50 4.07 -2.59 29.19
CA VAL A 50 4.88 -3.57 28.45
C VAL A 50 6.00 -2.86 27.69
N VAL A 51 7.25 -3.18 28.02
CA VAL A 51 8.44 -2.55 27.43
C VAL A 51 8.75 -3.11 26.05
N CYS A 52 8.09 -2.55 25.03
CA CYS A 52 8.28 -2.89 23.62
C CYS A 52 8.30 -1.63 22.73
N SER A 53 9.32 -1.52 21.88
CA SER A 53 9.38 -0.55 20.78
C SER A 53 8.55 -1.06 19.60
N VAL A 54 7.50 -0.34 19.24
CA VAL A 54 6.62 -0.67 18.12
C VAL A 54 6.86 0.31 16.98
N ILE A 55 7.36 -0.19 15.85
CA ILE A 55 7.75 0.59 14.68
C ILE A 55 6.91 0.20 13.47
N GLY A 56 6.28 1.18 12.82
CA GLY A 56 5.62 1.02 11.53
C GLY A 56 6.62 0.99 10.38
N VAL A 57 6.36 0.17 9.36
CA VAL A 57 7.11 0.19 8.09
C VAL A 57 6.10 0.31 6.94
N PRO A 58 6.06 1.45 6.22
CA PRO A 58 4.93 1.81 5.36
C PRO A 58 5.01 1.10 3.99
N LYS A 59 4.17 0.08 3.84
CA LYS A 59 4.07 -0.78 2.65
C LYS A 59 2.76 -0.54 1.90
N SER A 60 2.82 0.27 0.84
CA SER A 60 1.72 0.42 -0.12
C SER A 60 2.22 0.44 -1.57
N ILE A 61 1.64 -0.39 -2.43
CA ILE A 61 1.89 -0.33 -3.88
C ILE A 61 1.12 0.82 -4.54
N ASP A 62 0.11 1.37 -3.85
CA ASP A 62 -0.74 2.46 -4.33
C ASP A 62 -0.11 3.83 -4.00
N ASN A 63 0.94 3.82 -3.16
CA ASN A 63 1.69 5.01 -2.73
C ASN A 63 0.76 6.08 -2.12
N ASP A 64 -0.12 5.62 -1.23
CA ASP A 64 -1.24 6.35 -0.60
C ASP A 64 -1.01 6.64 0.90
N ILE A 65 0.21 6.43 1.40
CA ILE A 65 0.58 6.75 2.79
C ILE A 65 0.80 8.26 2.93
N LEU A 66 0.23 8.89 3.97
CA LEU A 66 0.32 10.34 4.16
C LEU A 66 1.77 10.79 4.42
N LEU A 67 2.10 12.00 3.95
CA LEU A 67 3.43 12.65 4.03
C LEU A 67 4.58 11.93 3.31
N VAL A 68 4.53 10.61 3.15
CA VAL A 68 5.56 9.82 2.47
C VAL A 68 5.52 10.06 0.95
N ASP A 69 6.68 10.34 0.35
CA ASP A 69 6.80 10.59 -1.10
C ASP A 69 6.69 9.31 -1.93
N ARG A 70 7.31 8.23 -1.45
CA ARG A 70 7.38 6.92 -2.09
C ARG A 70 7.22 5.80 -1.06
N CYS A 71 6.26 4.93 -1.27
CA CYS A 71 6.20 3.62 -0.61
C CYS A 71 6.95 2.58 -1.44
N PHE A 72 7.53 1.57 -0.78
CA PHE A 72 8.23 0.51 -1.49
C PHE A 72 7.26 -0.46 -2.18
N GLY A 73 7.68 -0.94 -3.35
CA GLY A 73 6.85 -1.72 -4.27
C GLY A 73 6.05 -0.87 -5.26
N PHE A 74 6.02 0.46 -5.10
CA PHE A 74 5.34 1.36 -6.05
C PHE A 74 6.03 1.41 -7.41
N GLU A 75 7.37 1.48 -7.47
CA GLU A 75 8.10 1.54 -8.74
C GLU A 75 7.97 0.21 -9.49
N THR A 76 8.13 -0.91 -8.78
CA THR A 76 7.86 -2.26 -9.30
C THR A 76 6.43 -2.37 -9.85
N ALA A 77 5.44 -1.84 -9.13
CA ALA A 77 4.05 -1.89 -9.56
C ALA A 77 3.77 -1.05 -10.82
N VAL A 78 4.43 0.12 -10.96
CA VAL A 78 4.35 0.97 -12.16
C VAL A 78 4.98 0.28 -13.37
N GLU A 79 6.17 -0.32 -13.21
CA GLU A 79 6.83 -1.08 -14.30
C GLU A 79 5.96 -2.25 -14.77
N GLU A 80 5.39 -3.03 -13.85
CA GLU A 80 4.57 -4.18 -14.21
C GLU A 80 3.20 -3.76 -14.79
N ALA A 81 2.62 -2.64 -14.33
CA ALA A 81 1.45 -2.05 -14.96
C ALA A 81 1.73 -1.57 -16.40
N GLN A 82 2.93 -1.05 -16.69
CA GLN A 82 3.34 -0.71 -18.05
C GLN A 82 3.50 -1.97 -18.92
N ARG A 83 4.10 -3.06 -18.41
CA ARG A 83 4.16 -4.34 -19.13
C ARG A 83 2.77 -4.90 -19.40
N ALA A 84 1.90 -4.88 -18.40
CA ALA A 84 0.51 -5.29 -18.55
C ALA A 84 -0.23 -4.45 -19.61
N LEU A 85 0.02 -3.14 -19.69
CA LEU A 85 -0.54 -2.28 -20.73
C LEU A 85 -0.02 -2.63 -22.14
N MET A 86 1.27 -3.00 -22.28
CA MET A 86 1.82 -3.47 -23.56
C MET A 86 1.28 -4.84 -23.95
N ALA A 87 1.19 -5.77 -22.99
CA ALA A 87 0.54 -7.07 -23.14
C ALA A 87 -0.99 -6.95 -23.31
N ALA A 88 -1.57 -5.78 -22.98
CA ALA A 88 -3.03 -5.59 -23.04
C ALA A 88 -3.61 -5.66 -24.45
N LYS A 89 -2.73 -5.64 -25.44
CA LYS A 89 -2.99 -5.99 -26.83
C LYS A 89 -3.61 -7.39 -26.98
N ASP A 90 -3.34 -8.34 -26.08
CA ASP A 90 -3.25 -9.76 -26.48
C ASP A 90 -4.05 -10.89 -25.76
N LEU A 91 -4.80 -10.79 -24.61
CA LEU A 91 -5.94 -11.73 -24.20
C LEU A 91 -6.47 -11.63 -22.72
N LEU A 92 -7.56 -12.35 -22.36
CA LEU A 92 -8.48 -12.22 -21.16
C LEU A 92 -8.01 -12.93 -19.83
N ALA A 93 -8.64 -12.90 -18.61
CA ALA A 93 -9.98 -12.53 -18.05
C ALA A 93 -9.96 -12.16 -16.50
N GLY A 94 -11.07 -12.27 -15.71
CA GLY A 94 -11.13 -11.99 -14.23
C GLY A 94 -12.40 -12.45 -13.43
N HIS A 95 -12.49 -12.22 -12.08
CA HIS A 95 -13.53 -12.70 -11.08
C HIS A 95 -13.83 -11.70 -9.89
N LYS A 96 -14.84 -11.93 -9.00
CA LYS A 96 -15.28 -11.05 -7.86
C LYS A 96 -15.52 -11.78 -6.49
N GLY A 97 -15.53 -11.04 -5.35
CA GLY A 97 -15.84 -11.55 -3.98
C GLY A 97 -15.94 -10.42 -2.90
N THR A 98 -15.81 -10.74 -1.59
CA THR A 98 -15.63 -9.81 -0.42
C THR A 98 -14.44 -10.24 0.47
N ASP A 99 -13.84 -9.34 1.29
CA ASP A 99 -12.59 -9.64 2.05
C ASP A 99 -12.78 -9.85 3.57
N ALA A 100 -11.83 -10.57 4.18
CA ALA A 100 -11.84 -10.95 5.59
C ALA A 100 -11.52 -9.81 6.57
N SER A 101 -11.18 -8.60 6.09
CA SER A 101 -10.93 -7.42 6.93
C SER A 101 -12.17 -6.55 7.12
N GLY A 102 -13.30 -6.90 6.51
CA GLY A 102 -14.47 -6.04 6.44
C GLY A 102 -14.31 -4.85 5.49
N ASN A 103 -13.24 -4.82 4.67
CA ASN A 103 -13.15 -3.85 3.59
C ASN A 103 -14.17 -4.24 2.50
N PRO A 104 -14.90 -3.29 1.92
CA PRO A 104 -15.63 -3.58 0.70
C PRO A 104 -14.62 -3.97 -0.37
N ILE A 105 -14.66 -5.22 -0.85
CA ILE A 105 -14.11 -5.50 -2.17
C ILE A 105 -14.99 -4.71 -3.13
N LEU A 106 -14.40 -3.65 -3.66
CA LEU A 106 -15.04 -2.78 -4.62
C LEU A 106 -15.56 -3.64 -5.77
N ALA A 107 -16.78 -3.38 -6.21
CA ALA A 107 -17.36 -4.10 -7.33
C ALA A 107 -16.45 -3.89 -8.55
N ASP A 108 -15.72 -4.95 -8.94
CA ASP A 108 -14.74 -4.87 -10.04
C ASP A 108 -15.36 -4.16 -11.26
N ILE A 109 -14.75 -3.01 -11.55
CA ILE A 109 -15.15 -2.03 -12.55
C ILE A 109 -14.75 -2.51 -13.95
N GLY A 110 -13.74 -3.39 -14.06
CA GLY A 110 -13.28 -3.95 -15.32
C GLY A 110 -14.35 -4.74 -16.06
N PRO A 111 -14.96 -5.79 -15.47
CA PRO A 111 -16.08 -6.53 -16.04
C PRO A 111 -17.32 -5.67 -16.26
N PHE A 112 -17.53 -4.64 -15.44
CA PHE A 112 -18.63 -3.68 -15.63
C PHE A 112 -18.42 -2.86 -16.91
N LEU A 113 -17.26 -2.19 -17.05
CA LEU A 113 -16.89 -1.42 -18.24
C LEU A 113 -16.84 -2.31 -19.48
N ARG A 114 -16.24 -3.50 -19.39
CA ARG A 114 -16.23 -4.51 -20.47
C ARG A 114 -17.64 -4.83 -20.96
N SER A 115 -18.57 -5.05 -20.05
CA SER A 115 -19.98 -5.35 -20.37
C SER A 115 -20.70 -4.14 -20.96
N GLY A 116 -20.44 -2.93 -20.42
CA GLY A 116 -20.93 -1.67 -20.95
C GLY A 116 -20.47 -1.41 -22.39
N PHE A 117 -19.17 -1.51 -22.65
CA PHE A 117 -18.62 -1.39 -24.00
C PHE A 117 -19.17 -2.45 -24.95
N LYS A 118 -19.29 -3.72 -24.53
CA LYS A 118 -19.88 -4.77 -25.38
C LYS A 118 -21.33 -4.48 -25.76
N LYS A 119 -22.11 -3.90 -24.84
CA LYS A 119 -23.49 -3.45 -25.10
C LYS A 119 -23.55 -2.22 -26.01
N TYR A 120 -22.60 -1.28 -25.86
CA TYR A 120 -22.53 -0.05 -26.65
C TYR A 120 -22.14 -0.33 -28.11
N PHE A 121 -21.01 -1.00 -28.33
CA PHE A 121 -20.47 -1.28 -29.66
C PHE A 121 -21.15 -2.44 -30.40
N LYS A 122 -21.96 -3.27 -29.73
CA LYS A 122 -22.80 -4.33 -30.35
C LYS A 122 -22.10 -5.31 -31.32
N GLY A 123 -20.77 -5.42 -31.30
CA GLY A 123 -19.98 -6.24 -32.23
C GLY A 123 -19.21 -5.46 -33.29
N GLU A 124 -19.36 -4.14 -33.37
CA GLU A 124 -18.54 -3.23 -34.21
C GLU A 124 -17.07 -3.18 -33.77
N ALA A 125 -16.76 -3.61 -32.54
CA ALA A 125 -15.41 -3.70 -32.00
C ALA A 125 -15.24 -4.95 -31.11
N ASP A 126 -14.07 -5.60 -31.19
CA ASP A 126 -13.65 -6.62 -30.21
C ASP A 126 -13.16 -5.96 -28.91
N ILE A 127 -13.53 -6.54 -27.77
CA ILE A 127 -13.32 -5.96 -26.44
C ILE A 127 -12.66 -6.99 -25.52
N LYS A 128 -11.34 -6.82 -25.39
CA LYS A 128 -10.47 -7.54 -24.45
C LYS A 128 -10.48 -6.84 -23.09
N TYR A 129 -10.32 -7.60 -22.01
CA TYR A 129 -10.28 -7.13 -20.63
C TYR A 129 -9.19 -7.89 -19.88
N ILE A 130 -8.31 -7.15 -19.20
CA ILE A 130 -7.10 -7.67 -18.58
C ILE A 130 -6.98 -7.16 -17.16
N ASP A 131 -6.76 -8.11 -16.25
CA ASP A 131 -6.55 -7.87 -14.82
C ASP A 131 -5.14 -8.35 -14.42
N PRO A 132 -4.15 -7.44 -14.39
CA PRO A 132 -2.78 -7.78 -14.00
C PRO A 132 -2.56 -7.73 -12.48
N THR A 133 -3.61 -7.61 -11.66
CA THR A 133 -3.51 -7.31 -10.21
C THR A 133 -2.59 -8.29 -9.48
N TYR A 134 -2.64 -9.59 -9.79
CA TYR A 134 -1.77 -10.56 -9.16
C TYR A 134 -0.31 -10.49 -9.65
N MET A 135 -0.08 -10.24 -10.94
CA MET A 135 1.27 -10.09 -11.51
C MET A 135 2.00 -8.90 -10.87
N ILE A 136 1.33 -7.74 -10.84
CA ILE A 136 1.82 -6.50 -10.21
C ILE A 136 2.23 -6.69 -8.75
N ARG A 137 1.54 -7.59 -8.01
CA ARG A 137 1.74 -7.79 -6.57
C ARG A 137 2.66 -8.94 -6.19
N ALA A 138 2.88 -9.90 -7.09
CA ALA A 138 3.66 -11.11 -6.84
C ALA A 138 5.05 -11.11 -7.51
N ILE A 139 5.29 -10.21 -8.46
CA ILE A 139 6.59 -10.10 -9.13
C ILE A 139 7.70 -9.67 -8.15
N PRO A 140 8.93 -10.21 -8.26
CA PRO A 140 10.07 -9.73 -7.47
C PRO A 140 10.32 -8.24 -7.68
N THR A 141 10.63 -7.52 -6.60
CA THR A 141 10.90 -6.07 -6.63
C THR A 141 12.08 -5.70 -7.52
N THR A 142 12.04 -4.50 -8.09
CA THR A 142 13.13 -3.90 -8.88
C THR A 142 14.34 -3.54 -8.01
N ALA A 143 15.48 -3.24 -8.62
CA ALA A 143 16.69 -2.87 -7.87
C ALA A 143 16.48 -1.63 -6.98
N ASN A 144 15.78 -0.61 -7.49
CA ASN A 144 15.46 0.61 -6.74
C ASN A 144 14.59 0.31 -5.50
N ASP A 145 13.52 -0.48 -5.67
CA ASP A 145 12.66 -0.87 -4.56
C ASP A 145 13.41 -1.73 -3.54
N ARG A 146 14.33 -2.62 -3.96
CA ARG A 146 15.18 -3.39 -3.03
C ARG A 146 16.08 -2.50 -2.19
N VAL A 147 16.82 -1.58 -2.81
CA VAL A 147 17.68 -0.63 -2.09
C VAL A 147 16.84 0.21 -1.13
N TYR A 148 15.67 0.67 -1.57
CA TYR A 148 14.76 1.46 -0.74
C TYR A 148 14.22 0.66 0.47
N CYS A 149 13.81 -0.60 0.27
CA CYS A 149 13.45 -1.53 1.34
C CYS A 149 14.59 -1.70 2.36
N THR A 150 15.83 -1.86 1.90
CA THR A 150 17.00 -1.99 2.78
C THR A 150 17.19 -0.75 3.65
N VAL A 151 17.12 0.45 3.08
CA VAL A 151 17.29 1.71 3.85
C VAL A 151 16.14 1.92 4.84
N LEU A 152 14.89 1.66 4.44
CA LEU A 152 13.74 1.74 5.36
C LEU A 152 13.86 0.72 6.51
N GLY A 153 14.29 -0.52 6.21
CA GLY A 153 14.52 -1.55 7.22
C GLY A 153 15.63 -1.20 8.20
N GLN A 154 16.76 -0.69 7.71
CA GLN A 154 17.85 -0.19 8.56
C GLN A 154 17.39 0.99 9.43
N GLY A 155 16.68 1.96 8.84
CA GLY A 155 16.12 3.10 9.57
C GLY A 155 15.15 2.66 10.69
N ALA A 156 14.29 1.69 10.42
CA ALA A 156 13.34 1.17 11.40
C ALA A 156 14.07 0.49 12.57
N VAL A 157 15.05 -0.36 12.27
CA VAL A 157 15.87 -1.04 13.28
C VAL A 157 16.66 -0.03 14.12
N HIS A 158 17.34 0.94 13.50
CA HIS A 158 18.05 2.00 14.21
C HIS A 158 17.13 2.80 15.14
N ALA A 159 15.90 3.09 14.71
CA ALA A 159 14.95 3.82 15.55
C ALA A 159 14.50 3.00 16.77
N ALA A 160 14.25 1.70 16.60
CA ALA A 160 13.94 0.80 17.73
C ALA A 160 15.10 0.70 18.73
N PHE A 161 16.35 0.57 18.25
CA PHE A 161 17.54 0.57 19.10
C PHE A 161 17.80 1.91 19.81
N ALA A 162 17.36 3.03 19.22
CA ALA A 162 17.38 4.35 19.85
C ALA A 162 16.22 4.57 20.86
N GLY A 163 15.34 3.59 21.05
CA GLY A 163 14.23 3.65 21.99
C GLY A 163 12.98 4.39 21.49
N TYR A 164 12.90 4.71 20.19
CA TYR A 164 11.67 5.26 19.62
C TYR A 164 10.55 4.20 19.55
N THR A 165 9.31 4.64 19.66
CA THR A 165 8.08 3.85 19.46
C THR A 165 6.98 4.76 18.90
N ASP A 166 5.88 4.18 18.40
CA ASP A 166 4.79 4.90 17.71
C ASP A 166 5.26 5.76 16.51
N ILE A 167 6.34 5.33 15.84
CA ILE A 167 6.86 5.99 14.64
C ILE A 167 6.90 5.05 13.43
N THR A 168 6.88 5.64 12.24
CA THR A 168 7.09 4.99 10.95
C THR A 168 8.22 5.68 10.20
N VAL A 169 8.90 4.96 9.31
CA VAL A 169 10.05 5.48 8.55
C VAL A 169 9.62 5.79 7.12
N GLY A 170 9.93 6.99 6.62
CA GLY A 170 9.52 7.41 5.28
C GLY A 170 10.52 8.33 4.59
N LEU A 171 10.46 8.36 3.26
CA LEU A 171 11.14 9.34 2.42
C LEU A 171 10.26 10.58 2.26
N ILE A 172 10.79 11.77 2.59
CA ILE A 172 10.15 13.06 2.34
C ILE A 172 11.20 14.04 1.81
N ASN A 173 10.93 14.66 0.67
CA ASN A 173 11.80 15.63 0.00
C ASN A 173 13.27 15.16 -0.04
N THR A 174 13.48 13.94 -0.56
CA THR A 174 14.76 13.21 -0.63
C THR A 174 15.46 12.86 0.71
N HIS A 175 14.84 13.13 1.86
CA HIS A 175 15.39 12.79 3.18
C HIS A 175 14.62 11.62 3.82
N TYR A 176 15.35 10.71 4.47
CA TYR A 176 14.75 9.64 5.28
C TYR A 176 14.47 10.19 6.68
N VAL A 177 13.22 10.12 7.11
CA VAL A 177 12.76 10.72 8.36
C VAL A 177 11.87 9.76 9.15
N TYR A 178 11.76 10.01 10.45
CA TYR A 178 10.80 9.37 11.33
C TYR A 178 9.55 10.24 11.45
N LEU A 179 8.38 9.61 11.36
CA LEU A 179 7.07 10.24 11.43
C LEU A 179 6.23 9.59 12.53
N PRO A 180 5.51 10.34 13.36
CA PRO A 180 4.52 9.76 14.28
C PRO A 180 3.45 9.00 13.49
N ILE A 181 3.16 7.76 13.88
CA ILE A 181 2.19 6.92 13.17
C ILE A 181 0.80 7.57 13.18
N SER A 182 0.41 8.11 14.33
CA SER A 182 -0.80 8.92 14.55
C SER A 182 -0.98 10.10 13.59
N THR A 183 0.10 10.61 12.98
CA THR A 183 0.03 11.62 11.91
C THR A 183 -0.16 10.98 10.53
N VAL A 184 0.54 9.88 10.26
CA VAL A 184 0.53 9.20 8.96
C VAL A 184 -0.80 8.52 8.64
N ILE A 185 -1.52 8.03 9.66
CA ILE A 185 -2.79 7.30 9.50
C ILE A 185 -4.04 8.20 9.35
N GLN A 186 -3.91 9.52 9.48
CA GLN A 186 -5.07 10.44 9.52
C GLN A 186 -5.90 10.45 8.24
N ALA A 187 -5.25 10.32 7.08
CA ALA A 187 -5.91 10.27 5.78
C ALA A 187 -4.99 9.61 4.74
N PRO A 188 -5.52 8.91 3.73
CA PRO A 188 -4.70 8.45 2.61
C PRO A 188 -4.25 9.64 1.76
N ARG A 189 -3.00 9.61 1.28
CA ARG A 189 -2.46 10.57 0.31
C ARG A 189 -3.20 10.42 -1.02
N ARG A 190 -3.75 11.51 -1.54
CA ARG A 190 -4.52 11.52 -2.79
C ARG A 190 -3.76 12.17 -3.94
N VAL A 191 -4.10 11.75 -5.17
CA VAL A 191 -3.68 12.46 -6.38
C VAL A 191 -4.28 13.86 -6.38
N ASN A 192 -3.46 14.88 -6.66
CA ASN A 192 -3.93 16.25 -6.84
C ASN A 192 -4.40 16.46 -8.31
N PRO A 193 -5.71 16.63 -8.58
CA PRO A 193 -6.22 16.79 -9.94
C PRO A 193 -5.87 18.14 -10.60
N LYS A 194 -5.36 19.10 -9.82
CA LYS A 194 -4.82 20.38 -10.34
C LYS A 194 -3.28 20.36 -10.43
N GLY A 195 -2.67 19.22 -10.16
CA GLY A 195 -1.22 19.06 -10.09
C GLY A 195 -0.57 18.67 -11.42
N ARG A 196 0.72 18.98 -11.58
CA ARG A 196 1.51 18.72 -12.80
C ARG A 196 1.41 17.28 -13.32
N ARG A 197 1.37 16.27 -12.43
CA ARG A 197 1.25 14.86 -12.83
C ARG A 197 -0.10 14.55 -13.48
N TRP A 198 -1.19 15.13 -12.97
CA TRP A 198 -2.53 14.95 -13.53
C TRP A 198 -2.67 15.66 -14.87
N ASN A 199 -2.20 16.90 -14.99
CA ASN A 199 -2.24 17.63 -16.25
C ASN A 199 -1.45 16.90 -17.35
N ARG A 200 -0.27 16.32 -17.03
CA ARG A 200 0.49 15.49 -17.97
C ARG A 200 -0.26 14.22 -18.39
N LEU A 201 -1.05 13.61 -17.50
CA LEU A 201 -1.93 12.49 -17.88
C LEU A 201 -3.00 12.97 -18.87
N LEU A 202 -3.75 14.03 -18.55
CA LEU A 202 -4.80 14.59 -19.42
C LEU A 202 -4.29 14.90 -20.83
N THR A 203 -3.15 15.59 -20.95
CA THR A 203 -2.49 15.88 -22.23
C THR A 203 -2.10 14.59 -22.98
N SER A 204 -1.62 13.55 -22.28
CA SER A 204 -1.18 12.31 -22.93
C SER A 204 -2.32 11.46 -23.47
N ILE A 205 -3.52 11.57 -22.88
CA ILE A 205 -4.72 10.83 -23.31
C ILE A 205 -5.65 11.64 -24.21
N ASN A 206 -5.28 12.89 -24.55
CA ASN A 206 -6.10 13.84 -25.31
C ASN A 206 -7.53 14.01 -24.75
N GLN A 207 -7.71 13.90 -23.43
CA GLN A 207 -9.03 14.06 -22.82
C GLN A 207 -9.45 15.54 -22.88
N PRO A 208 -10.63 15.87 -23.45
CA PRO A 208 -11.10 17.25 -23.49
C PRO A 208 -11.40 17.76 -22.08
N GLU A 209 -11.14 19.05 -21.84
CA GLU A 209 -11.65 19.73 -20.66
C GLU A 209 -13.17 19.89 -20.78
N PHE A 210 -13.90 19.14 -19.95
CA PHE A 210 -15.33 19.35 -19.73
C PHE A 210 -15.49 20.49 -18.71
N VAL A 211 -15.49 21.72 -19.21
CA VAL A 211 -15.86 22.95 -18.48
C VAL A 211 -17.37 23.15 -18.54
#